data_AF-A0A958MUG9-F1
#
_entry.id   AF-A0A958MUG9-F1
#
_cell.length_a   1.000
_cell.length_b   1.000
_cell.length_c   1.000
_cell.angle_alpha   90.00
_cell.angle_beta   90.00
_cell.angle_gamma   90.00
#
_symmetry.space_group_name_H-M   'P 1'
#
loop_
_entity.id
_entity.type
_entity.pdbx_description
1 polymer ?
#
loop_
_entity_poly.entity_id
_entity_poly.type
_entity_poly.pdbx_seq_one_letter_code
_entity_poly.pdbx_strand_id
1 'polypeptide(L)'
;CVSEEYNSDLLDENGIKMNLDRVQDDEVIMNSQWMKDLRLEMLKGKWPSYCERCRLTEEGGGFSRRQFENAANSRFITKLVNDTRPDGSINVRVRSVDFRLGNLCNLACRMCNPRSSSKWVRDWLKIDQDWFGKTDQELDQYRRYNYYKNPKVWENFKKQVPYLRHLHFAGGEPMIVPQMVEALKICIDSGNSGNMSLTYNTNVMVLPDEVKELWQKFGYVRIYASIDAFGKLNDYIRYPSKWDIISRNLEDLEANFDKYHLRQVLVMSTVQAYNITQVGDLFTYLRENFERITPVPHLINLHHPYHYRTQILPPELKALARERLMEHKALAKEKMLSIPRMHRFMFYLEAMDEAVHFMESEDRQDLLPQFLRAALSKDRFRDESLFDLLPEFEVLKDWLPKHENNTLNTGAPLVDL
;
A
#
# COMPACT_ATOMS: atom_id res chain seq x y z
N CYS A 1 -12.27 7.34 -2.23
CA CYS A 1 -11.32 6.70 -1.31
C CYS A 1 -11.72 7.08 0.10
N VAL A 2 -12.36 6.18 0.84
CA VAL A 2 -12.60 6.39 2.28
C VAL A 2 -11.36 5.92 3.03
N SER A 3 -10.80 6.77 3.89
CA SER A 3 -9.60 6.46 4.67
C SER A 3 -9.64 7.17 6.01
N GLU A 4 -9.29 6.41 7.06
CA GLU A 4 -9.12 6.93 8.42
C GLU A 4 -7.99 7.98 8.45
N GLU A 5 -6.93 7.79 7.67
CA GLU A 5 -5.76 8.70 7.62
C GLU A 5 -6.12 10.12 7.16
N TYR A 6 -7.18 10.25 6.36
CA TYR A 6 -7.64 11.53 5.81
C TYR A 6 -9.00 11.95 6.35
N ASN A 7 -9.49 11.27 7.40
CA ASN A 7 -10.81 11.49 7.98
C ASN A 7 -11.93 11.54 6.93
N SER A 8 -11.84 10.68 5.91
CA SER A 8 -12.78 10.65 4.78
C SER A 8 -13.77 9.50 4.89
N ASP A 9 -14.22 9.21 6.11
CA ASP A 9 -15.14 8.11 6.38
C ASP A 9 -16.53 8.37 5.77
N LEU A 10 -17.17 7.29 5.33
CA LEU A 10 -18.58 7.29 4.93
C LEU A 10 -19.44 7.44 6.19
N LEU A 11 -20.23 8.51 6.32
CA LEU A 11 -21.03 8.78 7.51
C LEU A 11 -22.54 8.74 7.20
N ASP A 12 -23.34 8.22 8.12
CA ASP A 12 -24.80 8.30 8.08
C ASP A 12 -25.31 9.70 8.47
N GLU A 13 -26.63 9.91 8.42
CA GLU A 13 -27.28 11.19 8.75
C GLU A 13 -27.04 11.67 10.19
N ASN A 14 -26.61 10.78 11.09
CA ASN A 14 -26.26 11.10 12.47
C ASN A 14 -24.75 11.35 12.66
N GLY A 15 -23.99 11.40 11.56
CA GLY A 15 -22.54 11.59 11.57
C GLY A 15 -21.78 10.34 11.99
N ILE A 16 -22.40 9.16 11.96
CA ILE A 16 -21.77 7.94 12.43
C ILE A 16 -21.22 7.13 11.25
N LYS A 17 -20.01 6.58 11.44
CA LYS A 17 -19.32 5.78 10.42
C LYS A 17 -20.17 4.60 9.96
N MET A 18 -20.46 4.57 8.66
CA MET A 18 -21.03 3.45 7.96
C MET A 18 -19.92 2.50 7.50
N ASN A 19 -19.96 1.29 8.01
CA ASN A 19 -19.06 0.20 7.62
C ASN A 19 -19.82 -1.13 7.66
N LEU A 20 -19.20 -2.20 7.17
CA LEU A 20 -19.82 -3.53 7.11
C LEU A 20 -20.04 -4.17 8.49
N ASP A 21 -19.48 -3.63 9.58
CA ASP A 21 -19.83 -4.07 10.93
C ASP A 21 -21.24 -3.59 11.31
N ARG A 22 -21.67 -2.42 10.81
CA ARG A 22 -22.94 -1.78 11.17
C ARG A 22 -24.01 -1.90 10.10
N VAL A 23 -23.67 -1.60 8.86
CA VAL A 23 -24.59 -1.58 7.72
C VAL A 23 -24.15 -2.69 6.78
N GLN A 24 -24.94 -3.74 6.70
CA GLN A 24 -24.65 -4.94 5.91
C GLN A 24 -25.64 -5.02 4.77
N ASP A 25 -25.71 -3.95 3.98
CA ASP A 25 -26.54 -3.86 2.79
C ASP A 25 -25.89 -2.88 1.81
N ASP A 26 -25.41 -3.41 0.69
CA ASP A 26 -24.76 -2.61 -0.36
C ASP A 26 -25.73 -1.57 -0.94
N GLU A 27 -27.04 -1.87 -0.97
CA GLU A 27 -28.04 -0.94 -1.49
C GLU A 27 -28.20 0.27 -0.58
N VAL A 28 -28.26 0.05 0.73
CA VAL A 28 -28.31 1.12 1.73
C VAL A 28 -27.03 1.96 1.69
N ILE A 29 -25.86 1.32 1.66
CA ILE A 29 -24.56 2.03 1.63
C ILE A 29 -24.44 2.87 0.35
N MET A 30 -24.66 2.25 -0.81
CA MET A 30 -24.45 2.89 -2.11
C MET A 30 -25.51 3.94 -2.43
N ASN A 31 -26.68 3.90 -1.81
CA ASN A 31 -27.71 4.93 -1.92
C ASN A 31 -27.89 5.74 -0.63
N SER A 32 -26.90 5.75 0.27
CA SER A 32 -26.85 6.68 1.39
C SER A 32 -26.83 8.14 0.91
N GLN A 33 -27.29 9.07 1.75
CA GLN A 33 -27.30 10.49 1.40
C GLN A 33 -25.90 10.99 1.00
N TRP A 34 -24.88 10.57 1.74
CA TRP A 34 -23.47 10.86 1.43
C TRP A 34 -23.08 10.46 -0.01
N MET A 35 -23.44 9.24 -0.45
CA MET A 35 -23.12 8.76 -1.79
C MET A 35 -23.92 9.48 -2.88
N LYS A 36 -25.19 9.83 -2.60
CA LYS A 36 -26.04 10.60 -3.51
C LYS A 36 -25.46 12.00 -3.74
N ASP A 37 -25.11 12.70 -2.67
CA ASP A 37 -24.54 14.05 -2.73
C ASP A 37 -23.21 14.05 -3.49
N LEU A 38 -22.34 13.06 -3.21
CA LEU A 38 -21.09 12.87 -3.94
C LEU A 38 -21.32 12.77 -5.45
N ARG A 39 -22.29 11.95 -5.88
CA ARG A 39 -22.60 11.80 -7.31
C ARG A 39 -23.14 13.09 -7.91
N LEU A 40 -24.06 13.76 -7.22
CA LEU A 40 -24.67 15.01 -7.70
C LEU A 40 -23.65 16.15 -7.82
N GLU A 41 -22.69 16.26 -6.89
CA GLU A 41 -21.60 17.23 -6.98
C GLU A 41 -20.71 16.95 -8.18
N MET A 42 -20.30 15.69 -8.37
CA MET A 42 -19.46 15.28 -9.50
C MET A 42 -20.16 15.50 -10.85
N LEU A 43 -21.47 15.22 -10.94
CA LEU A 43 -22.28 15.47 -12.14
C LEU A 43 -22.40 16.97 -12.47
N LYS A 44 -22.29 17.84 -11.47
CA LYS A 44 -22.24 19.31 -11.64
C LYS A 44 -20.82 19.82 -11.95
N GLY A 45 -19.84 18.93 -12.13
CA GLY A 45 -18.44 19.27 -12.37
C GLY A 45 -17.73 19.87 -11.15
N LYS A 46 -18.27 19.67 -9.94
CA LYS A 46 -17.64 20.13 -8.70
C LYS A 46 -16.66 19.09 -8.18
N TRP A 47 -15.68 19.56 -7.40
CA TRP A 47 -14.77 18.70 -6.64
C TRP A 47 -15.30 18.54 -5.21
N PRO A 48 -15.77 17.33 -4.84
CA PRO A 48 -16.10 17.03 -3.45
C PRO A 48 -14.84 17.12 -2.59
N SER A 49 -15.00 17.52 -1.32
CA SER A 49 -13.88 17.62 -0.36
C SER A 49 -13.10 16.30 -0.24
N TYR A 50 -13.78 15.15 -0.33
CA TYR A 50 -13.17 13.82 -0.28
C TYR A 50 -12.36 13.43 -1.54
N CYS A 51 -12.48 14.21 -2.62
CA CYS A 51 -11.72 14.04 -3.86
C CYS A 51 -10.52 14.99 -3.95
N GLU A 52 -10.26 15.78 -2.91
CA GLU A 52 -9.23 16.83 -2.88
C GLU A 52 -7.84 16.32 -3.25
N ARG A 53 -7.46 15.13 -2.76
CA ARG A 53 -6.18 14.51 -3.14
C ARG A 53 -6.06 14.31 -4.65
N CYS A 54 -7.13 13.87 -5.32
CA CYS A 54 -7.10 13.71 -6.77
C CYS A 54 -7.03 15.06 -7.49
N ARG A 55 -7.68 16.10 -6.95
CA ARG A 55 -7.61 17.47 -7.46
C ARG A 55 -6.19 18.01 -7.39
N LEU A 56 -5.58 17.95 -6.21
CA LEU A 56 -4.21 18.42 -5.98
C LEU A 56 -3.18 17.67 -6.84
N THR A 57 -3.31 16.34 -6.96
CA THR A 57 -2.45 15.55 -7.86
C THR A 57 -2.56 16.02 -9.29
N GLU A 58 -3.77 16.26 -9.80
CA GLU A 58 -3.99 16.68 -11.19
C GLU A 58 -3.60 18.13 -11.47
N GLU A 59 -3.85 19.06 -10.54
CA GLU A 59 -3.42 20.45 -10.65
C GLU A 59 -1.89 20.58 -10.61
N GLY A 60 -1.22 19.68 -9.89
CA GLY A 60 0.23 19.52 -9.93
C GLY A 60 0.77 18.85 -11.20
N GLY A 61 -0.08 18.52 -12.18
CA GLY A 61 0.30 17.85 -13.43
C GLY A 61 0.45 16.33 -13.34
N GLY A 62 0.22 15.74 -12.16
CA GLY A 62 0.28 14.29 -11.94
C GLY A 62 -1.01 13.56 -12.35
N PHE A 63 -0.95 12.23 -12.35
CA PHE A 63 -2.09 11.39 -12.74
C PHE A 63 -2.77 10.77 -11.51
N SER A 64 -4.03 11.11 -11.25
CA SER A 64 -4.71 10.68 -10.02
C SER A 64 -5.35 9.29 -10.10
N ARG A 65 -5.69 8.71 -8.94
CA ARG A 65 -6.48 7.47 -8.87
C ARG A 65 -7.81 7.61 -9.61
N ARG A 66 -8.46 8.78 -9.60
CA ARG A 66 -9.71 9.01 -10.35
C ARG A 66 -9.49 8.82 -11.84
N GLN A 67 -8.41 9.38 -12.40
CA GLN A 67 -8.12 9.22 -13.83
C GLN A 67 -7.80 7.78 -14.19
N PHE A 68 -7.07 7.04 -13.34
CA PHE A 68 -6.84 5.60 -13.53
C PHE A 68 -8.15 4.80 -13.56
N GLU A 69 -9.02 5.02 -12.58
CA GLU A 69 -10.32 4.33 -12.52
C GLU A 69 -11.23 4.71 -13.69
N ASN A 70 -11.24 5.99 -14.09
CA ASN A 70 -11.99 6.45 -15.25
C ASN A 70 -11.48 5.82 -16.55
N ALA A 71 -10.16 5.73 -16.75
CA ALA A 71 -9.59 5.08 -17.92
C ALA A 71 -9.97 3.58 -17.95
N ALA A 72 -9.83 2.88 -16.82
CA ALA A 72 -10.18 1.47 -16.69
C ALA A 72 -11.68 1.19 -16.91
N ASN A 73 -12.55 2.14 -16.55
CA ASN A 73 -14.00 2.00 -16.64
C ASN A 73 -14.63 2.85 -17.76
N SER A 74 -13.82 3.41 -18.67
CA SER A 74 -14.22 4.39 -19.69
C SER A 74 -15.45 3.97 -20.50
N ARG A 75 -15.55 2.69 -20.86
CA ARG A 75 -16.68 2.10 -21.60
C ARG A 75 -18.02 2.12 -20.84
N PHE A 76 -18.01 2.37 -19.54
CA PHE A 76 -19.18 2.34 -18.68
C PHE A 76 -19.59 3.71 -18.15
N ILE A 77 -18.70 4.70 -18.16
CA ILE A 77 -18.94 6.01 -17.52
C ILE A 77 -20.23 6.65 -18.04
N THR A 78 -20.39 6.77 -19.37
CA THR A 78 -21.59 7.38 -19.96
C THR A 78 -22.88 6.69 -19.50
N LYS A 79 -22.87 5.36 -19.44
CA LYS A 79 -24.02 4.59 -18.96
C LYS A 79 -24.28 4.83 -17.46
N LEU A 80 -23.24 4.81 -16.64
CA LEU A 80 -23.36 5.05 -15.19
C LEU A 80 -23.91 6.46 -14.88
N VAL A 81 -23.48 7.46 -15.66
CA VAL A 81 -24.01 8.83 -15.58
C VAL A 81 -25.49 8.85 -15.95
N ASN A 82 -25.87 8.25 -17.07
CA ASN A 82 -27.26 8.23 -17.54
C ASN A 82 -28.20 7.41 -16.63
N ASP A 83 -27.68 6.36 -15.99
CA ASP A 83 -28.44 5.50 -15.07
C ASP A 83 -28.59 6.13 -13.65
N THR A 84 -27.93 7.27 -13.38
CA THR A 84 -28.06 8.00 -12.11
C THR A 84 -29.34 8.83 -12.10
N ARG A 85 -30.18 8.64 -11.09
CA ARG A 85 -31.47 9.33 -10.95
C ARG A 85 -31.30 10.78 -10.53
N PRO A 86 -32.33 11.65 -10.68
CA PRO A 86 -32.24 13.06 -10.29
C PRO A 86 -31.90 13.30 -8.82
N ASP A 87 -32.22 12.37 -7.92
CA ASP A 87 -31.88 12.42 -6.50
C ASP A 87 -30.47 11.85 -6.18
N GLY A 88 -29.70 11.46 -7.21
CA GLY A 88 -28.37 10.86 -7.06
C GLY A 88 -28.38 9.36 -6.74
N SER A 89 -29.55 8.72 -6.63
CA SER A 89 -29.64 7.27 -6.42
C SER A 89 -29.33 6.48 -7.70
N ILE A 90 -28.91 5.23 -7.53
CA ILE A 90 -28.58 4.30 -8.62
C ILE A 90 -29.22 2.93 -8.39
N ASN A 91 -29.36 2.14 -9.47
CA ASN A 91 -29.54 0.71 -9.33
C ASN A 91 -28.20 0.07 -8.95
N VAL A 92 -28.11 -0.53 -7.77
CA VAL A 92 -26.82 -0.95 -7.20
C VAL A 92 -26.33 -2.22 -7.88
N ARG A 93 -25.26 -2.07 -8.66
CA ARG A 93 -24.52 -3.15 -9.31
C ARG A 93 -23.05 -2.92 -9.08
N VAL A 94 -22.50 -3.55 -8.05
CA VAL A 94 -21.09 -3.40 -7.69
C VAL A 94 -20.26 -4.07 -8.79
N ARG A 95 -19.26 -3.34 -9.32
CA ARG A 95 -18.38 -3.80 -10.40
C ARG A 95 -16.97 -4.13 -9.93
N SER A 96 -16.52 -3.47 -8.87
CA SER A 96 -15.19 -3.60 -8.30
C SER A 96 -15.32 -3.67 -6.80
N VAL A 97 -14.61 -4.62 -6.17
CA VAL A 97 -14.52 -4.74 -4.72
C VAL A 97 -13.06 -4.67 -4.32
N ASP A 98 -12.74 -3.80 -3.37
CA ASP A 98 -11.46 -3.73 -2.69
C ASP A 98 -11.61 -4.39 -1.30
N PHE A 99 -11.17 -5.63 -1.21
CA PHE A 99 -11.21 -6.44 0.00
C PHE A 99 -10.02 -6.14 0.91
N ARG A 100 -10.33 -5.61 2.10
CA ARG A 100 -9.40 -5.46 3.23
C ARG A 100 -9.81 -6.43 4.33
N LEU A 101 -9.40 -7.69 4.26
CA LEU A 101 -9.90 -8.78 5.12
C LEU A 101 -9.24 -8.78 6.52
N GLY A 102 -9.33 -7.63 7.21
CA GLY A 102 -8.70 -7.40 8.50
C GLY A 102 -7.22 -7.04 8.42
N ASN A 103 -6.56 -7.13 9.58
CA ASN A 103 -5.14 -6.79 9.77
C ASN A 103 -4.23 -8.02 9.91
N LEU A 104 -4.71 -9.24 9.67
CA LEU A 104 -3.86 -10.43 9.75
C LEU A 104 -2.72 -10.31 8.73
N CYS A 105 -1.48 -10.23 9.23
CA CYS A 105 -0.29 -10.11 8.41
C CYS A 105 0.84 -10.93 9.06
N ASN A 106 1.76 -11.43 8.26
CA ASN A 106 2.97 -12.13 8.71
C ASN A 106 4.17 -11.19 8.95
N LEU A 107 4.05 -9.90 8.61
CA LEU A 107 5.09 -8.89 8.78
C LEU A 107 4.65 -7.77 9.75
N ALA A 108 5.60 -7.09 10.38
CA ALA A 108 5.44 -5.87 11.16
C ALA A 108 6.36 -4.77 10.61
N CYS A 109 6.08 -4.31 9.38
CA CYS A 109 6.92 -3.31 8.70
C CYS A 109 7.05 -2.02 9.54
N ARG A 110 8.21 -1.35 9.45
CA ARG A 110 8.54 -0.20 10.32
C ARG A 110 7.58 0.97 10.20
N MET A 111 7.06 1.22 9.00
CA MET A 111 6.08 2.28 8.71
C MET A 111 4.62 1.88 8.99
N CYS A 112 4.35 0.59 9.23
CA CYS A 112 3.00 0.11 9.54
C CYS A 112 2.63 0.42 11.00
N ASN A 113 1.44 -0.02 11.39
CA ASN A 113 0.88 0.09 12.73
C ASN A 113 -0.08 -1.11 12.98
N PRO A 114 -0.68 -1.24 14.19
CA PRO A 114 -1.59 -2.36 14.51
C PRO A 114 -2.83 -2.49 13.62
N ARG A 115 -3.27 -1.41 12.96
CA ARG A 115 -4.38 -1.45 11.98
C ARG A 115 -3.98 -2.22 10.71
N SER A 116 -2.72 -2.08 10.30
CA SER A 116 -2.20 -2.69 9.07
C SER A 116 -1.59 -4.08 9.32
N SER A 117 -1.18 -4.40 10.55
CA SER A 117 -0.65 -5.72 10.88
C SER A 117 -0.93 -6.12 12.32
N SER A 118 -1.51 -7.29 12.51
CA SER A 118 -1.68 -7.93 13.81
C SER A 118 -0.35 -8.28 14.48
N LYS A 119 0.73 -8.50 13.72
CA LYS A 119 2.08 -8.70 14.28
C LYS A 119 2.63 -7.45 14.94
N TRP A 120 2.19 -6.27 14.48
CA TRP A 120 2.60 -4.99 15.02
C TRP A 120 2.11 -4.77 16.45
N VAL A 121 1.05 -5.46 16.89
CA VAL A 121 0.54 -5.35 18.28
C VAL A 121 1.63 -5.63 19.32
N ARG A 122 2.56 -6.56 19.05
CA ARG A 122 3.67 -6.84 19.97
C ARG A 122 4.67 -5.68 20.04
N ASP A 123 4.91 -5.01 18.92
CA ASP A 123 5.84 -3.88 18.84
C ASP A 123 5.23 -2.64 19.49
N TRP A 124 3.91 -2.44 19.32
CA TRP A 124 3.15 -1.39 19.98
C TRP A 124 3.34 -1.38 21.51
N LEU A 125 3.41 -2.56 22.12
CA LEU A 125 3.60 -2.70 23.57
C LEU A 125 5.04 -2.43 24.05
N LYS A 126 6.02 -2.37 23.14
CA LYS A 126 7.45 -2.19 23.45
C LYS A 126 7.98 -0.81 23.11
N ILE A 127 7.15 0.02 22.49
CA ILE A 127 7.47 1.40 22.13
C ILE A 127 6.58 2.33 22.95
N ASP A 128 7.06 3.54 23.19
CA ASP A 128 6.26 4.53 23.90
C ASP A 128 5.14 5.02 22.96
N GLN A 129 3.91 4.90 23.46
CA GLN A 129 2.67 5.06 22.70
C GLN A 129 2.34 6.52 22.45
N ASP A 130 2.84 7.43 23.31
CA ASP A 130 2.66 8.88 23.16
C ASP A 130 3.28 9.37 21.84
N TRP A 131 4.24 8.61 21.28
CA TRP A 131 4.88 8.91 19.99
C TRP A 131 3.93 8.86 18.80
N PHE A 132 2.82 8.14 18.90
CA PHE A 132 1.89 7.91 17.80
C PHE A 132 0.53 8.59 18.01
N GLY A 133 0.31 9.23 19.17
CA GLY A 133 -0.91 9.96 19.48
C GLY A 133 -2.17 9.09 19.46
N LYS A 134 -2.05 7.77 19.69
CA LYS A 134 -3.18 6.84 19.68
C LYS A 134 -3.45 6.27 21.07
N THR A 135 -4.72 6.05 21.35
CA THR A 135 -5.23 5.58 22.65
C THR A 135 -5.34 4.05 22.68
N ASP A 136 -5.34 3.47 23.87
CA ASP A 136 -5.62 2.03 24.08
C ASP A 136 -6.96 1.57 23.46
N GLN A 137 -7.92 2.48 23.32
CA GLN A 137 -9.22 2.18 22.69
C GLN A 137 -9.09 1.86 21.20
N GLU A 138 -8.18 2.52 20.48
CA GLU A 138 -7.95 2.26 19.05
C GLU A 138 -7.29 0.88 18.86
N LEU A 139 -6.40 0.48 19.76
CA LEU A 139 -5.79 -0.85 19.73
C LEU A 139 -6.85 -1.96 19.88
N ASP A 140 -7.84 -1.77 20.76
CA ASP A 140 -8.91 -2.74 20.96
C ASP A 140 -9.86 -2.86 19.75
N GLN A 141 -10.04 -1.79 18.98
CA GLN A 141 -10.73 -1.86 17.68
C GLN A 141 -9.92 -2.67 16.67
N TYR A 142 -8.62 -2.44 16.56
CA TYR A 142 -7.76 -3.17 15.63
C TYR A 142 -7.62 -4.66 15.97
N ARG A 143 -7.69 -5.03 17.25
CA ARG A 143 -7.78 -6.43 17.69
C ARG A 143 -9.07 -7.13 17.22
N ARG A 144 -10.14 -6.36 17.04
CA ARG A 144 -11.46 -6.85 16.63
C ARG A 144 -11.75 -6.65 15.15
N TYR A 145 -10.74 -6.36 14.32
CA TYR A 145 -10.96 -6.09 12.89
C TYR A 145 -11.29 -7.36 12.10
N ASN A 146 -12.54 -7.80 12.19
CA ASN A 146 -12.99 -9.12 11.74
C ASN A 146 -14.39 -9.15 11.08
N TYR A 147 -14.83 -8.04 10.47
CA TYR A 147 -16.14 -7.94 9.79
C TYR A 147 -16.41 -9.09 8.80
N TYR A 148 -15.36 -9.62 8.18
CA TYR A 148 -15.41 -10.76 7.27
C TYR A 148 -15.89 -12.07 7.92
N LYS A 149 -16.01 -12.14 9.25
CA LYS A 149 -16.61 -13.28 9.96
C LYS A 149 -18.14 -13.23 9.95
N ASN A 150 -18.75 -12.11 9.56
CA ASN A 150 -20.20 -11.97 9.52
C ASN A 150 -20.76 -12.60 8.23
N PRO A 151 -21.66 -13.61 8.32
CA PRO A 151 -22.25 -14.26 7.15
C PRO A 151 -22.95 -13.32 6.17
N LYS A 152 -23.58 -12.23 6.66
CA LYS A 152 -24.31 -11.27 5.82
C LYS A 152 -23.41 -10.56 4.82
N VAL A 153 -22.13 -10.36 5.16
CA VAL A 153 -21.13 -9.79 4.23
C VAL A 153 -20.97 -10.70 3.02
N TRP A 154 -20.90 -12.02 3.23
CA TRP A 154 -20.76 -13.00 2.16
C TRP A 154 -22.05 -13.21 1.38
N GLU A 155 -23.20 -13.14 2.03
CA GLU A 155 -24.50 -13.17 1.34
C GLU A 155 -24.65 -11.99 0.38
N ASN A 156 -24.27 -10.78 0.82
CA ASN A 156 -24.31 -9.60 -0.05
C ASN A 156 -23.28 -9.69 -1.17
N PHE A 157 -22.05 -10.12 -0.87
CA PHE A 157 -21.04 -10.36 -1.87
C PHE A 157 -21.55 -11.31 -2.97
N LYS A 158 -22.14 -12.44 -2.59
CA LYS A 158 -22.75 -13.42 -3.53
C LYS A 158 -23.81 -12.78 -4.44
N LYS A 159 -24.64 -11.87 -3.93
CA LYS A 159 -25.64 -11.13 -4.74
C LYS A 159 -24.98 -10.22 -5.79
N GLN A 160 -23.82 -9.65 -5.48
CA GLN A 160 -23.11 -8.75 -6.39
C GLN A 160 -22.24 -9.48 -7.42
N VAL A 161 -21.79 -10.71 -7.12
CA VAL A 161 -20.87 -11.48 -7.97
C VAL A 161 -21.23 -11.50 -9.46
N PRO A 162 -22.50 -11.66 -9.90
CA PRO A 162 -22.85 -11.62 -11.32
C PRO A 162 -22.46 -10.33 -12.05
N TYR A 163 -22.31 -9.22 -11.34
CA TYR A 163 -21.98 -7.91 -11.88
C TYR A 163 -20.49 -7.54 -11.75
N LEU A 164 -19.74 -8.29 -10.95
CA LEU A 164 -18.33 -8.01 -10.68
C LEU A 164 -17.46 -8.20 -11.92
N ARG A 165 -16.46 -7.33 -12.04
CA ARG A 165 -15.42 -7.32 -13.08
C ARG A 165 -14.01 -7.21 -12.48
N HIS A 166 -13.91 -6.77 -11.23
CA HIS A 166 -12.64 -6.63 -10.55
C HIS A 166 -12.73 -7.02 -9.07
N LEU A 167 -11.76 -7.81 -8.61
CA LEU A 167 -11.46 -8.00 -7.20
C LEU A 167 -10.05 -7.51 -6.94
N HIS A 168 -9.92 -6.64 -5.95
CA HIS A 168 -8.65 -6.18 -5.42
C HIS A 168 -8.53 -6.66 -3.98
N PHE A 169 -7.51 -7.46 -3.68
CA PHE A 169 -7.19 -7.92 -2.33
C PHE A 169 -6.01 -7.16 -1.74
N ALA A 170 -6.18 -6.68 -0.52
CA ALA A 170 -5.16 -6.01 0.26
C ALA A 170 -5.54 -6.05 1.77
N GLY A 171 -4.96 -5.20 2.61
CA GLY A 171 -5.19 -5.19 4.07
C GLY A 171 -3.90 -5.53 4.80
N GLY A 172 -3.94 -6.50 5.72
CA GLY A 172 -2.73 -7.12 6.28
C GLY A 172 -1.91 -7.85 5.22
N GLU A 173 -2.03 -9.18 5.15
CA GLU A 173 -1.51 -9.98 4.03
C GLU A 173 -2.64 -10.86 3.48
N PRO A 174 -3.22 -10.54 2.32
CA PRO A 174 -4.36 -11.29 1.80
C PRO A 174 -4.03 -12.76 1.50
N MET A 175 -2.77 -13.10 1.17
CA MET A 175 -2.38 -14.47 0.82
C MET A 175 -2.41 -15.46 1.98
N ILE A 176 -2.57 -14.99 3.22
CA ILE A 176 -2.67 -15.85 4.42
C ILE A 176 -4.06 -15.82 5.07
N VAL A 177 -5.03 -15.13 4.45
CA VAL A 177 -6.40 -15.03 4.97
C VAL A 177 -7.30 -16.03 4.25
N PRO A 178 -7.86 -17.05 4.93
CA PRO A 178 -8.68 -18.08 4.29
C PRO A 178 -9.89 -17.54 3.51
N GLN A 179 -10.48 -16.45 4.00
CA GLN A 179 -11.62 -15.78 3.37
C GLN A 179 -11.29 -15.22 1.97
N MET A 180 -10.01 -14.95 1.67
CA MET A 180 -9.62 -14.58 0.32
C MET A 180 -9.88 -15.74 -0.64
N VAL A 181 -9.49 -16.97 -0.28
CA VAL A 181 -9.76 -18.18 -1.06
C VAL A 181 -11.25 -18.45 -1.19
N GLU A 182 -12.02 -18.23 -0.12
CA GLU A 182 -13.48 -18.34 -0.14
C GLU A 182 -14.11 -17.38 -1.17
N ALA A 183 -13.67 -16.12 -1.20
CA ALA A 183 -14.13 -15.14 -2.18
C ALA A 183 -13.85 -15.60 -3.63
N LEU A 184 -12.66 -16.15 -3.88
CA LEU A 184 -12.31 -16.68 -5.21
C LEU A 184 -13.22 -17.85 -5.61
N LYS A 185 -13.44 -18.81 -4.69
CA LYS A 185 -14.29 -19.98 -4.93
C LYS A 185 -15.74 -19.57 -5.22
N ILE A 186 -16.29 -18.62 -4.46
CA ILE A 186 -17.63 -18.06 -4.73
C ILE A 186 -17.74 -17.52 -6.16
N CYS A 187 -16.74 -16.78 -6.65
CA CYS A 187 -16.76 -16.23 -8.01
C CYS A 187 -16.62 -17.31 -9.11
N ILE A 188 -15.87 -18.38 -8.83
CA ILE A 188 -15.72 -19.52 -9.74
C ILE A 188 -17.03 -20.31 -9.81
N ASP A 189 -17.61 -20.62 -8.65
CA ASP A 189 -18.86 -21.40 -8.54
C ASP A 189 -20.04 -20.67 -9.18
N SER A 190 -20.03 -19.33 -9.20
CA SER A 190 -21.06 -18.54 -9.88
C SER A 190 -20.91 -18.54 -11.42
N GLY A 191 -19.80 -19.05 -11.96
CA GLY A 191 -19.46 -18.99 -13.38
C GLY A 191 -19.05 -17.61 -13.91
N ASN A 192 -18.86 -16.58 -13.07
CA ASN A 192 -18.50 -15.23 -13.52
C ASN A 192 -16.98 -14.95 -13.50
N SER A 193 -16.17 -15.81 -12.87
CA SER A 193 -14.73 -15.60 -12.67
C SER A 193 -13.96 -15.26 -13.96
N GLY A 194 -14.29 -15.88 -15.09
CA GLY A 194 -13.63 -15.61 -16.38
C GLY A 194 -13.80 -14.18 -16.90
N ASN A 195 -14.83 -13.46 -16.44
CA ASN A 195 -15.06 -12.04 -16.76
C ASN A 195 -14.42 -11.09 -15.73
N MET A 196 -13.72 -11.62 -14.74
CA MET A 196 -13.17 -10.89 -13.62
C MET A 196 -11.65 -10.84 -13.70
N SER A 197 -11.11 -9.70 -13.25
CA SER A 197 -9.68 -9.52 -13.04
C SER A 197 -9.34 -9.48 -11.57
N LEU A 198 -8.19 -10.02 -11.19
CA LEU A 198 -7.69 -10.00 -9.82
C LEU A 198 -6.52 -9.03 -9.70
N THR A 199 -6.47 -8.27 -8.61
CA THR A 199 -5.29 -7.52 -8.19
C THR A 199 -4.96 -7.89 -6.74
N TYR A 200 -3.69 -8.12 -6.43
CA TYR A 200 -3.23 -8.37 -5.06
C TYR A 200 -2.17 -7.35 -4.67
N ASN A 201 -2.36 -6.63 -3.56
CA ASN A 201 -1.25 -6.07 -2.81
C ASN A 201 -0.78 -7.12 -1.81
N THR A 202 0.41 -7.65 -2.02
CA THR A 202 1.00 -8.69 -1.17
C THR A 202 2.45 -8.36 -0.89
N ASN A 203 2.95 -8.79 0.27
CA ASN A 203 4.36 -8.72 0.63
C ASN A 203 5.22 -9.83 -0.01
N VAL A 204 4.61 -10.70 -0.83
CA VAL A 204 5.23 -11.80 -1.58
C VAL A 204 6.06 -12.79 -0.75
N MET A 205 5.89 -12.83 0.57
CA MET A 205 6.52 -13.86 1.41
C MET A 205 5.81 -15.21 1.32
N VAL A 206 4.50 -15.20 1.06
CA VAL A 206 3.67 -16.41 0.98
C VAL A 206 2.79 -16.32 -0.27
N LEU A 207 2.94 -17.29 -1.17
CA LEU A 207 2.13 -17.46 -2.37
C LEU A 207 1.62 -18.91 -2.44
N PRO A 208 0.47 -19.23 -1.81
CA PRO A 208 -0.01 -20.61 -1.71
C PRO A 208 -0.30 -21.22 -3.09
N ASP A 209 0.09 -22.47 -3.30
CA ASP A 209 -0.13 -23.17 -4.58
C ASP A 209 -1.63 -23.26 -4.93
N GLU A 210 -2.50 -23.54 -3.96
CA GLU A 210 -3.96 -23.54 -4.16
C GLU A 210 -4.44 -22.20 -4.75
N VAL A 211 -3.93 -21.07 -4.26
CA VAL A 211 -4.31 -19.75 -4.77
C VAL A 211 -3.83 -19.55 -6.20
N LYS A 212 -2.58 -19.94 -6.50
CA LYS A 212 -1.98 -19.84 -7.83
C LYS A 212 -2.72 -20.73 -8.86
N GLU A 213 -3.25 -21.88 -8.44
CA GLU A 213 -4.08 -22.73 -9.28
C GLU A 213 -5.43 -22.09 -9.63
N LEU A 214 -6.07 -21.42 -8.66
CA LEU A 214 -7.36 -20.74 -8.87
C LEU A 214 -7.26 -19.58 -9.86
N TRP A 215 -6.10 -18.91 -9.95
CA TRP A 215 -5.89 -17.77 -10.86
C TRP A 215 -6.21 -18.07 -12.32
N GLN A 216 -5.99 -19.32 -12.77
CA GLN A 216 -6.30 -19.76 -14.14
C GLN A 216 -7.80 -19.71 -14.49
N LYS A 217 -8.67 -19.62 -13.49
CA LYS A 217 -10.13 -19.49 -13.68
C LYS A 217 -10.59 -18.05 -13.86
N PHE A 218 -9.69 -17.09 -13.71
CA PHE A 218 -9.96 -15.67 -13.86
C PHE A 218 -9.42 -15.14 -15.19
N GLY A 219 -9.98 -14.00 -15.64
CA GLY A 219 -9.59 -13.39 -16.90
C GLY A 219 -8.13 -12.99 -16.93
N TYR A 220 -7.60 -12.44 -15.82
CA TYR A 220 -6.18 -12.26 -15.58
C TYR A 220 -5.89 -11.81 -14.13
N VAL A 221 -4.62 -11.87 -13.74
CA VAL A 221 -4.13 -11.47 -12.41
C VAL A 221 -3.07 -10.37 -12.50
N ARG A 222 -3.12 -9.42 -11.58
CA ARG A 222 -2.05 -8.44 -11.33
C ARG A 222 -1.51 -8.62 -9.91
N ILE A 223 -0.19 -8.68 -9.79
CA ILE A 223 0.50 -8.71 -8.50
C ILE A 223 1.18 -7.36 -8.28
N TYR A 224 0.82 -6.72 -7.19
CA TYR A 224 1.46 -5.53 -6.65
C TYR A 224 2.31 -5.96 -5.45
N ALA A 225 3.57 -6.28 -5.75
CA ALA A 225 4.53 -6.82 -4.80
C ALA A 225 5.09 -5.67 -3.95
N SER A 226 4.85 -5.73 -2.65
CA SER A 226 5.22 -4.66 -1.73
C SER A 226 6.66 -4.90 -1.23
N ILE A 227 7.61 -4.20 -1.85
CA ILE A 227 9.06 -4.35 -1.61
C ILE A 227 9.64 -2.94 -1.56
N ASP A 228 10.38 -2.61 -0.51
CA ASP A 228 10.81 -1.23 -0.25
C ASP A 228 12.30 -1.00 -0.47
N ALA A 229 13.10 -2.06 -0.61
CA ALA A 229 14.53 -1.98 -0.92
C ALA A 229 15.02 -3.30 -1.54
N PHE A 230 16.27 -3.33 -1.96
CA PHE A 230 16.96 -4.58 -2.33
C PHE A 230 17.61 -5.22 -1.09
N GLY A 231 17.62 -6.55 -1.04
CA GLY A 231 18.40 -7.31 -0.05
C GLY A 231 17.99 -7.10 1.41
N LYS A 232 18.99 -7.06 2.30
CA LYS A 232 18.80 -6.97 3.76
C LYS A 232 18.11 -5.68 4.22
N LEU A 233 18.22 -4.61 3.45
CA LEU A 233 17.51 -3.37 3.77
C LEU A 233 15.99 -3.57 3.67
N ASN A 234 15.50 -4.44 2.78
CA ASN A 234 14.08 -4.78 2.73
C ASN A 234 13.65 -5.61 3.95
N ASP A 235 14.48 -6.57 4.37
CA ASP A 235 14.24 -7.39 5.57
C ASP A 235 14.05 -6.48 6.80
N TYR A 236 14.91 -5.47 6.93
CA TYR A 236 14.88 -4.48 8.00
C TYR A 236 13.64 -3.56 7.95
N ILE A 237 13.31 -3.03 6.77
CA ILE A 237 12.15 -2.16 6.59
C ILE A 237 10.85 -2.95 6.80
N ARG A 238 10.77 -4.14 6.22
CA ARG A 238 9.60 -5.03 6.19
C ARG A 238 9.80 -6.24 7.10
N TYR A 239 10.20 -6.00 8.34
CA TYR A 239 10.46 -7.04 9.34
C TYR A 239 9.28 -8.02 9.52
N PRO A 240 9.49 -9.33 9.74
CA PRO A 240 10.74 -10.07 9.64
C PRO A 240 10.90 -10.73 8.27
N SER A 241 10.65 -10.00 7.17
CA SER A 241 10.76 -10.56 5.82
C SER A 241 12.17 -11.08 5.54
N LYS A 242 12.26 -11.93 4.52
CA LYS A 242 13.50 -12.59 4.11
C LYS A 242 13.66 -12.47 2.61
N TRP A 243 14.70 -11.75 2.20
CA TRP A 243 14.94 -11.43 0.80
C TRP A 243 15.07 -12.67 -0.09
N ASP A 244 15.66 -13.75 0.42
CA ASP A 244 15.78 -15.01 -0.32
C ASP A 244 14.42 -15.66 -0.60
N ILE A 245 13.43 -15.48 0.28
CA ILE A 245 12.06 -15.95 0.05
C ILE A 245 11.38 -15.06 -0.99
N ILE A 246 11.55 -13.74 -0.86
CA ILE A 246 10.99 -12.76 -1.81
C ILE A 246 11.54 -13.01 -3.22
N SER A 247 12.87 -13.13 -3.38
CA SER A 247 13.53 -13.39 -4.67
C SER A 247 12.99 -14.67 -5.31
N ARG A 248 12.96 -15.77 -4.55
CA ARG A 248 12.42 -17.05 -5.03
C ARG A 248 10.96 -16.97 -5.47
N ASN A 249 10.13 -16.22 -4.74
CA ASN A 249 8.74 -16.04 -5.10
C ASN A 249 8.56 -15.13 -6.33
N LEU A 250 9.43 -14.13 -6.53
CA LEU A 250 9.46 -13.36 -7.78
C LEU A 250 9.91 -14.23 -8.96
N GLU A 251 10.93 -15.07 -8.77
CA GLU A 251 11.39 -16.05 -9.77
C GLU A 251 10.28 -17.05 -10.14
N ASP A 252 9.49 -17.53 -9.18
CA ASP A 252 8.32 -18.39 -9.43
C ASP A 252 7.26 -17.67 -10.29
N LEU A 253 6.96 -16.41 -9.97
CA LEU A 253 6.02 -15.59 -10.73
C LEU A 253 6.52 -15.30 -12.15
N GLU A 254 7.82 -15.06 -12.33
CA GLU A 254 8.47 -14.86 -13.64
C GLU A 254 8.35 -16.13 -14.48
N ALA A 255 8.79 -17.27 -13.94
CA ALA A 255 8.83 -18.55 -14.66
C ALA A 255 7.43 -19.06 -15.04
N ASN A 256 6.43 -18.80 -14.21
CA ASN A 256 5.06 -19.28 -14.40
C ASN A 256 4.08 -18.19 -14.85
N PHE A 257 4.57 -17.04 -15.33
CA PHE A 257 3.73 -15.87 -15.60
C PHE A 257 2.50 -16.14 -16.48
N ASP A 258 2.65 -16.88 -17.59
CA ASP A 258 1.50 -17.26 -18.43
C ASP A 258 0.60 -18.31 -17.76
N LYS A 259 1.19 -19.33 -17.14
CA LYS A 259 0.46 -20.38 -16.40
C LYS A 259 -0.43 -19.79 -15.32
N TYR A 260 0.03 -18.74 -14.67
CA TYR A 260 -0.67 -18.03 -13.61
C TYR A 260 -1.61 -16.93 -14.10
N HIS A 261 -1.83 -16.83 -15.42
CA HIS A 261 -2.63 -15.79 -16.07
C HIS A 261 -2.21 -14.38 -15.61
N LEU A 262 -0.92 -14.19 -15.30
CA LEU A 262 -0.42 -12.90 -14.89
C LEU A 262 -0.49 -11.95 -16.08
N ARG A 263 -0.94 -10.73 -15.82
CA ARG A 263 -0.92 -9.60 -16.76
C ARG A 263 0.17 -8.61 -16.40
N GLN A 264 0.50 -8.54 -15.11
CA GLN A 264 1.49 -7.63 -14.57
C GLN A 264 1.95 -8.12 -13.20
N VAL A 265 3.26 -8.09 -12.99
CA VAL A 265 3.88 -8.06 -11.66
C VAL A 265 4.58 -6.73 -11.56
N LEU A 266 4.19 -5.92 -10.59
CA LEU A 266 4.73 -4.58 -10.36
C LEU A 266 5.20 -4.52 -8.92
N VAL A 267 6.48 -4.19 -8.73
CA VAL A 267 6.97 -3.83 -7.41
C VAL A 267 6.46 -2.44 -7.05
N MET A 268 5.88 -2.31 -5.87
CA MET A 268 5.42 -1.04 -5.30
C MET A 268 6.24 -0.75 -4.05
N SER A 269 6.99 0.36 -4.08
CA SER A 269 7.91 0.75 -3.01
C SER A 269 7.41 2.00 -2.32
N THR A 270 7.28 1.91 -1.00
CA THR A 270 6.95 3.07 -0.16
C THR A 270 8.25 3.81 0.13
N VAL A 271 8.42 4.97 -0.50
CA VAL A 271 9.63 5.80 -0.39
C VAL A 271 9.60 6.58 0.92
N GLN A 272 10.65 6.41 1.71
CA GLN A 272 10.78 6.90 3.08
C GLN A 272 12.26 7.13 3.40
N ALA A 273 12.54 7.71 4.58
CA ALA A 273 13.90 7.99 5.02
C ALA A 273 14.81 6.75 4.88
N TYR A 274 14.35 5.56 5.28
CA TYR A 274 15.15 4.33 5.24
C TYR A 274 15.63 3.87 3.86
N ASN A 275 14.97 4.23 2.76
CA ASN A 275 15.28 3.65 1.45
C ASN A 275 15.61 4.66 0.35
N ILE A 276 15.35 5.95 0.55
CA ILE A 276 15.54 6.92 -0.54
C ILE A 276 17.00 6.96 -1.02
N THR A 277 18.00 6.74 -0.16
CA THR A 277 19.41 6.69 -0.61
C THR A 277 19.78 5.40 -1.34
N GLN A 278 18.97 4.34 -1.29
CA GLN A 278 19.31 3.00 -1.79
C GLN A 278 18.25 2.39 -2.73
N VAL A 279 17.12 3.06 -2.96
CA VAL A 279 15.99 2.49 -3.73
C VAL A 279 16.40 2.15 -5.17
N GLY A 280 17.42 2.84 -5.71
CA GLY A 280 17.99 2.59 -7.03
C GLY A 280 18.51 1.17 -7.24
N ASP A 281 19.03 0.51 -6.20
CA ASP A 281 19.50 -0.88 -6.28
C ASP A 281 18.35 -1.85 -6.61
N LEU A 282 17.14 -1.55 -6.16
CA LEU A 282 15.95 -2.33 -6.50
C LEU A 282 15.62 -2.24 -8.00
N PHE A 283 15.88 -1.09 -8.65
CA PHE A 283 15.71 -0.94 -10.10
C PHE A 283 16.74 -1.79 -10.84
N THR A 284 17.98 -1.81 -10.36
CA THR A 284 19.03 -2.65 -10.93
C THR A 284 18.67 -4.13 -10.82
N TYR A 285 18.32 -4.59 -9.62
CA TYR A 285 17.89 -5.98 -9.39
C TYR A 285 16.74 -6.39 -10.32
N LEU A 286 15.67 -5.58 -10.41
CA LEU A 286 14.51 -5.93 -11.23
C LEU A 286 14.85 -5.98 -12.73
N ARG A 287 15.69 -5.06 -13.22
CA ARG A 287 16.13 -5.02 -14.63
C ARG A 287 17.04 -6.19 -14.99
N GLU A 288 17.88 -6.63 -14.07
CA GLU A 288 18.91 -7.64 -14.35
C GLU A 288 18.40 -9.07 -14.21
N ASN A 289 17.37 -9.29 -13.38
CA ASN A 289 16.92 -10.65 -13.03
C ASN A 289 15.62 -11.07 -13.70
N PHE A 290 14.85 -10.14 -14.29
CA PHE A 290 13.51 -10.45 -14.82
C PHE A 290 13.25 -9.80 -16.18
N GLU A 291 12.55 -10.54 -17.05
CA GLU A 291 12.09 -10.06 -18.35
C GLU A 291 10.61 -9.67 -18.33
N ARG A 292 9.79 -10.33 -17.49
CA ARG A 292 8.33 -10.17 -17.46
C ARG A 292 7.82 -9.40 -16.25
N ILE A 293 8.53 -9.43 -15.13
CA ILE A 293 8.28 -8.49 -14.02
C ILE A 293 8.58 -7.07 -14.48
N THR A 294 7.75 -6.10 -14.06
CA THR A 294 7.97 -4.68 -14.41
C THR A 294 9.34 -4.27 -13.85
N PRO A 295 10.30 -3.87 -14.69
CA PRO A 295 11.69 -3.71 -14.28
C PRO A 295 11.96 -2.34 -13.64
N VAL A 296 10.91 -1.60 -13.33
CA VAL A 296 10.94 -0.33 -12.62
C VAL A 296 9.87 -0.42 -11.54
N PRO A 297 10.22 -0.22 -10.26
CA PRO A 297 9.23 -0.17 -9.20
C PRO A 297 8.40 1.10 -9.33
N HIS A 298 7.13 1.01 -8.94
CA HIS A 298 6.30 2.18 -8.74
C HIS A 298 6.60 2.77 -7.36
N LEU A 299 7.19 3.96 -7.36
CA LEU A 299 7.52 4.68 -6.14
C LEU A 299 6.29 5.41 -5.59
N ILE A 300 6.04 5.27 -4.29
CA ILE A 300 4.96 5.97 -3.58
C ILE A 300 5.56 6.68 -2.39
N ASN A 301 5.49 8.00 -2.38
CA ASN A 301 5.94 8.81 -1.25
C ASN A 301 5.15 8.49 0.01
N LEU A 302 5.85 8.19 1.12
CA LEU A 302 5.23 8.00 2.41
C LEU A 302 4.64 9.33 2.89
N HIS A 303 3.35 9.35 3.19
CA HIS A 303 2.70 10.50 3.83
C HIS A 303 2.53 10.31 5.34
N HIS A 304 2.34 9.10 5.84
CA HIS A 304 2.26 8.86 7.27
C HIS A 304 2.96 7.54 7.63
N PRO A 305 3.64 7.47 8.79
CA PRO A 305 3.81 8.53 9.79
C PRO A 305 4.85 9.59 9.37
N TYR A 306 4.70 10.81 9.88
CA TYR A 306 5.50 11.98 9.46
C TYR A 306 7.02 11.81 9.70
N HIS A 307 7.41 11.16 10.80
CA HIS A 307 8.81 10.95 11.16
C HIS A 307 9.54 9.89 10.31
N TYR A 308 8.88 9.24 9.35
CA TYR A 308 9.55 8.37 8.37
C TYR A 308 9.63 9.01 6.98
N ARG A 309 9.08 10.21 6.79
CA ARG A 309 9.10 10.89 5.49
C ARG A 309 10.52 11.26 5.06
N THR A 310 10.73 11.46 3.76
CA THR A 310 12.03 11.86 3.21
C THR A 310 12.38 13.32 3.52
N GLN A 311 11.39 14.20 3.76
CA GLN A 311 11.63 15.60 4.12
C GLN A 311 12.42 15.80 5.42
N ILE A 312 12.48 14.79 6.29
CA ILE A 312 13.22 14.87 7.55
C ILE A 312 14.73 14.83 7.34
N LEU A 313 15.20 14.33 6.19
CA LEU A 313 16.63 14.12 5.98
C LEU A 313 17.40 15.46 5.93
N PRO A 314 18.61 15.52 6.49
CA PRO A 314 19.46 16.70 6.39
C PRO A 314 19.96 16.90 4.94
N PRO A 315 20.44 18.11 4.59
CA PRO A 315 20.80 18.47 3.22
C PRO A 315 21.79 17.50 2.55
N GLU A 316 22.78 17.00 3.28
CA GLU A 316 23.79 16.06 2.77
C GLU A 316 23.17 14.73 2.32
N LEU A 317 22.20 14.19 3.07
CA LEU A 317 21.51 12.95 2.71
C LEU A 317 20.49 13.18 1.59
N LYS A 318 19.85 14.35 1.54
CA LYS A 318 18.99 14.74 0.41
C LYS A 318 19.78 14.85 -0.89
N ALA A 319 20.98 15.45 -0.85
CA ALA A 319 21.87 15.55 -1.99
C ALA A 319 22.33 14.15 -2.49
N LEU A 320 22.75 13.28 -1.57
CA LEU A 320 23.14 11.89 -1.88
C LEU A 320 21.99 11.11 -2.51
N ALA A 321 20.79 11.20 -1.92
CA ALA A 321 19.59 10.56 -2.44
C ALA A 321 19.27 11.03 -3.87
N ARG A 322 19.29 12.35 -4.11
CA ARG A 322 19.05 12.94 -5.43
C ARG A 322 20.06 12.43 -6.46
N GLU A 323 21.34 12.45 -6.14
CA GLU A 323 22.41 11.99 -7.02
C GLU A 323 22.16 10.55 -7.47
N ARG A 324 22.02 9.63 -6.50
CA ARG A 324 21.78 8.21 -6.77
C ARG A 324 20.49 7.98 -7.56
N LEU A 325 19.37 8.59 -7.16
CA LEU A 325 18.10 8.43 -7.90
C LEU A 325 18.21 8.87 -9.35
N MET A 326 18.87 10.00 -9.61
CA MET A 326 18.99 10.53 -10.97
C MET A 326 19.93 9.69 -11.84
N GLU A 327 21.00 9.13 -11.26
CA GLU A 327 21.86 8.16 -11.93
C GLU A 327 21.07 6.91 -12.34
N HIS A 328 20.36 6.28 -11.40
CA HIS A 328 19.55 5.09 -11.69
C HIS A 328 18.43 5.38 -12.69
N LYS A 329 17.82 6.57 -12.64
CA LYS A 329 16.81 7.00 -13.61
C LYS A 329 17.38 7.08 -15.02
N ALA A 330 18.59 7.65 -15.19
CA ALA A 330 19.25 7.73 -16.48
C ALA A 330 19.52 6.33 -17.06
N LEU A 331 20.09 5.44 -16.25
CA LEU A 331 20.36 4.04 -16.63
C LEU A 331 19.06 3.28 -16.96
N ALA A 332 18.00 3.47 -16.17
CA ALA A 332 16.71 2.83 -16.42
C ALA A 332 16.08 3.34 -17.72
N LYS A 333 16.13 4.65 -17.98
CA LYS A 333 15.62 5.26 -19.22
C LYS A 333 16.29 4.69 -20.45
N GLU A 334 17.62 4.58 -20.46
CA GLU A 334 18.37 4.02 -21.59
C GLU A 334 17.94 2.58 -21.90
N LYS A 335 17.90 1.72 -20.88
CA LYS A 335 17.47 0.31 -21.04
C LYS A 335 16.00 0.18 -21.43
N MET A 336 15.11 1.05 -20.93
CA MET A 336 13.70 1.01 -21.31
C MET A 336 13.45 1.44 -22.75
N LEU A 337 14.21 2.41 -23.26
CA LEU A 337 14.11 2.85 -24.66
C LEU A 337 14.58 1.76 -25.65
N SER A 338 15.47 0.85 -25.23
CA SER A 338 15.93 -0.25 -26.08
C SER A 338 14.97 -1.45 -26.12
N ILE A 339 13.90 -1.47 -25.31
CA ILE A 339 12.94 -2.58 -25.24
C ILE A 339 11.55 -2.13 -25.75
N PRO A 340 11.07 -2.60 -26.92
CA PRO A 340 9.86 -2.09 -27.60
C PRO A 340 8.55 -2.10 -26.79
N ARG A 341 8.47 -2.85 -25.69
CA ARG A 341 7.27 -2.93 -24.82
C ARG A 341 7.33 -2.02 -23.60
N MET A 342 8.47 -1.40 -23.33
CA MET A 342 8.78 -0.69 -22.09
C MET A 342 8.42 0.79 -22.11
N HIS A 343 8.18 1.39 -23.28
CA HIS A 343 7.68 2.76 -23.39
C HIS A 343 6.44 3.03 -22.53
N ARG A 344 5.54 2.04 -22.40
CA ARG A 344 4.33 2.14 -21.59
C ARG A 344 4.58 2.33 -20.09
N PHE A 345 5.79 2.03 -19.62
CA PHE A 345 6.18 2.07 -18.21
C PHE A 345 7.08 3.28 -17.91
N MET A 346 7.37 4.13 -18.90
CA MET A 346 8.23 5.29 -18.72
C MET A 346 7.70 6.27 -17.67
N PHE A 347 6.38 6.33 -17.46
CA PHE A 347 5.78 7.15 -16.41
C PHE A 347 6.23 6.74 -14.99
N TYR A 348 6.64 5.48 -14.77
CA TYR A 348 7.21 5.09 -13.47
C TYR A 348 8.59 5.71 -13.21
N LEU A 349 9.30 6.17 -14.26
CA LEU A 349 10.52 6.94 -14.09
C LEU A 349 10.23 8.39 -13.65
N GLU A 350 9.06 8.93 -13.97
CA GLU A 350 8.64 10.27 -13.50
C GLU A 350 8.43 10.26 -11.98
N ALA A 351 8.02 9.12 -11.41
CA ALA A 351 7.90 8.94 -9.96
C ALA A 351 9.23 9.14 -9.21
N MET A 352 10.39 9.01 -9.88
CA MET A 352 11.69 9.36 -9.28
C MET A 352 11.87 10.87 -9.15
N ASP A 353 11.39 11.66 -10.12
CA ASP A 353 11.36 13.13 -9.99
C ASP A 353 10.39 13.55 -8.89
N GLU A 354 9.21 12.92 -8.83
CA GLU A 354 8.23 13.19 -7.78
C GLU A 354 8.77 12.86 -6.39
N ALA A 355 9.54 11.78 -6.24
CA ALA A 355 10.17 11.42 -4.97
C ALA A 355 11.18 12.48 -4.52
N VAL A 356 12.00 12.98 -5.44
CA VAL A 356 12.96 14.06 -5.17
C VAL A 356 12.24 15.38 -4.87
N HIS A 357 11.23 15.74 -5.66
CA HIS A 357 10.44 16.94 -5.43
C HIS A 357 9.72 16.90 -4.08
N PHE A 358 9.13 15.76 -3.71
CA PHE A 358 8.50 15.57 -2.41
C PHE A 358 9.53 15.70 -1.27
N MET A 359 10.68 15.04 -1.38
CA MET A 359 11.77 15.12 -0.38
C MET A 359 12.23 16.55 -0.12
N GLU A 360 12.21 17.42 -1.12
CA GLU A 360 12.68 18.81 -1.01
C GLU A 360 11.56 19.84 -0.85
N SER A 361 10.30 19.41 -0.91
CA SER A 361 9.13 20.30 -0.81
C SER A 361 8.99 21.01 0.54
N GLU A 362 9.58 20.44 1.59
CA GLU A 362 9.48 20.94 2.97
C GLU A 362 10.75 20.54 3.75
N ASP A 363 11.15 21.36 4.72
CA ASP A 363 12.15 20.97 5.72
C ASP A 363 11.44 20.48 6.97
N ARG A 364 11.64 19.19 7.30
CA ARG A 364 11.06 18.53 8.48
C ARG A 364 12.12 17.90 9.38
N GLN A 365 13.31 18.46 9.41
CA GLN A 365 14.39 18.01 10.31
C GLN A 365 14.00 18.08 11.79
N ASP A 366 12.96 18.85 12.16
CA ASP A 366 12.32 18.84 13.50
C ASP A 366 11.89 17.44 13.95
N LEU A 367 11.60 16.54 13.01
CA LEU A 367 11.19 15.17 13.28
C LEU A 367 12.34 14.14 13.33
N LEU A 368 13.59 14.54 13.05
CA LEU A 368 14.74 13.62 13.09
C LEU A 368 14.94 12.94 14.46
N PRO A 369 14.82 13.64 15.61
CA PRO A 369 14.91 12.98 16.90
C PRO A 369 13.84 11.90 17.09
N GLN A 370 12.61 12.14 16.60
CA GLN A 370 11.53 11.16 16.65
C GLN A 370 11.81 9.96 15.74
N PHE A 371 12.35 10.20 14.53
CA PHE A 371 12.81 9.16 13.62
C PHE A 371 13.82 8.22 14.27
N LEU A 372 14.91 8.80 14.79
CA LEU A 372 16.01 8.04 15.41
C LEU A 372 15.52 7.26 16.62
N ARG A 373 14.75 7.89 17.51
CA ARG A 373 14.16 7.19 18.66
C ARG A 373 13.28 6.02 18.22
N ALA A 374 12.41 6.22 17.23
CA ALA A 374 11.51 5.19 16.75
C ALA A 374 12.23 4.05 15.99
N ALA A 375 13.32 4.36 15.29
CA ALA A 375 14.16 3.40 14.60
C ALA A 375 15.00 2.58 15.60
N LEU A 376 15.78 3.25 16.44
CA LEU A 376 16.70 2.62 17.39
C LEU A 376 15.97 1.84 18.49
N SER A 377 14.77 2.27 18.88
CA SER A 377 13.96 1.47 19.81
C SER A 377 13.58 0.12 19.21
N LYS A 378 13.17 0.09 17.93
CA LYS A 378 12.85 -1.16 17.21
C LYS A 378 14.09 -2.02 17.01
N ASP A 379 15.21 -1.41 16.66
CA ASP A 379 16.51 -2.08 16.49
C ASP A 379 16.87 -2.92 17.72
N ARG A 380 16.76 -2.32 18.92
CA ARG A 380 17.08 -3.00 20.19
C ARG A 380 16.29 -4.28 20.42
N PHE A 381 14.97 -4.26 20.23
CA PHE A 381 14.15 -5.45 20.51
C PHE A 381 13.97 -6.40 19.32
N ARG A 382 14.43 -6.01 18.12
CA ARG A 382 14.45 -6.85 16.92
C ARG A 382 15.83 -7.42 16.59
N ASP A 383 16.88 -7.00 17.32
CA ASP A 383 18.27 -7.38 17.08
C ASP A 383 18.74 -6.97 15.67
N GLU A 384 18.54 -5.70 15.34
CA GLU A 384 18.88 -5.08 14.05
C GLU A 384 19.73 -3.81 14.28
N SER A 385 20.38 -3.30 13.24
CA SER A 385 21.14 -2.04 13.28
C SER A 385 20.88 -1.20 12.03
N LEU A 386 20.28 -0.02 12.22
CA LEU A 386 20.10 0.98 11.16
C LEU A 386 21.43 1.36 10.50
N PHE A 387 22.46 1.61 11.31
CA PHE A 387 23.75 2.13 10.84
C PHE A 387 24.58 1.06 10.11
N ASP A 388 24.40 -0.23 10.43
CA ASP A 388 25.04 -1.32 9.69
C ASP A 388 24.49 -1.44 8.26
N LEU A 389 23.20 -1.13 8.09
CA LEU A 389 22.50 -1.21 6.81
C LEU A 389 22.58 0.08 5.99
N LEU A 390 22.73 1.22 6.65
CA LEU A 390 22.85 2.55 6.04
C LEU A 390 24.03 3.31 6.69
N PRO A 391 25.29 3.00 6.31
CA PRO A 391 26.46 3.66 6.88
C PRO A 391 26.46 5.18 6.66
N GLU A 392 25.83 5.67 5.58
CA GLU A 392 25.68 7.11 5.35
C GLU A 392 24.88 7.80 6.47
N PHE A 393 24.08 7.07 7.26
CA PHE A 393 23.28 7.64 8.35
C PHE A 393 24.08 7.92 9.62
N GLU A 394 25.38 7.60 9.65
CA GLU A 394 26.26 7.96 10.77
C GLU A 394 26.19 9.46 11.12
N VAL A 395 26.01 10.33 10.12
CA VAL A 395 25.81 11.79 10.31
C VAL A 395 24.59 12.13 11.17
N LEU A 396 23.62 11.21 11.28
CA LEU A 396 22.42 11.41 12.09
C LEU A 396 22.68 11.19 13.59
N LYS A 397 23.83 10.61 13.99
CA LYS A 397 24.15 10.42 15.42
C LYS A 397 24.23 11.74 16.19
N ASP A 398 24.59 12.83 15.52
CA ASP A 398 24.62 14.17 16.12
C ASP A 398 23.23 14.70 16.50
N TRP A 399 22.17 14.09 15.97
CA TRP A 399 20.77 14.44 16.26
C TRP A 399 20.17 13.64 17.42
N LEU A 400 20.93 12.70 18.00
CA LEU A 400 20.49 11.95 19.17
C LEU A 400 20.40 12.88 20.40
N PRO A 401 19.31 12.82 21.19
CA PRO A 401 19.24 13.56 22.44
C PRO A 401 20.43 13.22 23.34
N LYS A 402 21.11 14.23 23.92
CA LYS A 402 22.31 14.05 24.75
C LYS A 402 22.13 13.05 25.92
N HIS A 403 20.90 12.81 26.36
CA HIS A 403 20.57 11.83 27.41
C HIS A 403 20.41 10.38 26.90
N GLU A 404 20.20 10.15 25.60
CA GLU A 404 20.06 8.82 25.00
C GLU A 404 21.41 8.21 24.55
N ASN A 405 22.47 9.03 24.42
CA ASN A 405 23.82 8.56 24.13
C ASN A 405 24.39 7.60 25.20
N ASN A 406 23.93 7.68 26.46
CA ASN A 406 24.37 6.76 27.51
C ASN A 406 23.67 5.39 27.48
N THR A 407 22.50 5.30 26.84
CA THR A 407 21.75 4.04 26.72
C THR A 407 22.12 3.22 25.47
N LEU A 408 22.77 3.81 24.48
CA LEU A 408 23.29 3.06 23.33
C LEU A 408 24.56 2.25 23.67
N ASN A 409 25.29 2.64 24.72
CA ASN A 409 26.52 1.98 25.18
C ASN A 409 26.33 0.96 26.31
N THR A 410 25.11 0.76 26.80
CA THR A 410 24.85 -0.20 27.87
C THR A 410 23.81 -1.20 27.39
N GLY A 411 24.27 -2.41 27.04
CA GLY A 411 23.43 -3.57 26.72
C GLY A 411 22.65 -4.08 27.94
N ALA A 412 21.94 -3.20 28.62
CA ALA A 412 21.11 -3.53 29.76
C ALA A 412 19.71 -3.96 29.27
N PRO A 413 19.26 -5.18 29.61
CA PRO A 413 17.92 -5.63 29.30
C PRO A 413 16.92 -4.82 30.15
N LEU A 414 15.87 -4.28 29.52
CA LEU A 414 14.75 -3.74 30.27
C LEU A 414 13.95 -4.90 30.85
N VAL A 415 13.95 -4.90 32.18
CA VAL A 415 13.22 -5.75 33.11
C VAL A 415 11.72 -5.77 32.78
N ASP A 416 11.11 -6.95 32.93
CA ASP A 416 9.67 -7.20 32.84
C ASP A 416 8.83 -6.09 33.52
N LEU A 417 7.97 -5.45 32.73
CA LEU A 417 6.76 -4.76 33.16
C LEU A 417 5.60 -5.12 32.23
#